data_AF-A0A5K0ZWR9-F1
#
_entry.id   AF-A0A5K0ZWR9-F1
#
_cell.length_a   1.000
_cell.length_b   1.000
_cell.length_c   1.000
_cell.angle_alpha   90.00
_cell.angle_beta   90.00
_cell.angle_gamma   90.00
#
_symmetry.space_group_name_H-M   'P 1'
#
loop_
_entity.id
_entity.type
_entity.pdbx_description
1 polymer ?
#
loop_
_entity_poly.entity_id
_entity_poly.type
_entity_poly.pdbx_seq_one_letter_code
_entity_poly.pdbx_strand_id
1 'polypeptide(L)'
;AHTIGQARCATFKERIYDGSNIDAGFARMRRGHCPEEDGDGDSNLAPLDLVTPTSFDQNYFKNLIQRKGLLDSDQVLFGGGSTDPLVVAYSKNRALFYADFAAAM
;
A
#
# COMPACT_ATOMS: atom_id res chain seq x y z
N ALA A 1 0.28 3.20 10.95
CA ALA A 1 1.31 3.27 9.89
C ALA A 1 1.29 1.98 9.07
N HIS A 2 1.36 2.07 7.74
CA HIS A 2 1.06 0.95 6.83
C HIS A 2 2.29 0.15 6.33
N THR A 3 3.49 0.38 6.87
CA THR A 3 4.63 -0.53 6.65
C THR A 3 4.47 -1.88 7.35
N ILE A 4 3.53 -2.00 8.29
CA ILE A 4 3.19 -3.23 8.99
C ILE A 4 1.67 -3.40 9.05
N GLY A 5 1.24 -4.65 9.26
CA GLY A 5 -0.17 -4.98 9.46
C GLY A 5 -0.88 -5.39 8.18
N GLN A 6 -2.20 -5.53 8.30
CA GLN A 6 -3.06 -6.08 7.24
C GLN A 6 -4.34 -5.26 7.11
N ALA A 7 -4.95 -5.32 5.93
CA ALA A 7 -6.25 -4.78 5.63
C ALA A 7 -7.19 -5.88 5.13
N ARG A 8 -8.49 -5.68 5.30
CA ARG A 8 -9.52 -6.62 4.82
C ARG A 8 -9.82 -6.38 3.34
N CYS A 9 -10.17 -7.42 2.61
CA CYS A 9 -10.55 -7.36 1.20
C CYS A 9 -11.56 -6.24 0.92
N ALA A 10 -12.59 -6.12 1.77
CA ALA A 10 -13.58 -5.05 1.67
C ALA A 10 -13.00 -3.62 1.59
N THR A 11 -11.81 -3.37 2.14
CA THR A 11 -11.20 -2.03 2.16
C THR A 11 -10.36 -1.71 0.92
N PHE A 12 -10.04 -2.70 0.08
CA PHE A 12 -9.23 -2.51 -1.13
C PHE A 12 -9.81 -3.18 -2.37
N LYS A 13 -10.98 -3.82 -2.27
CA LYS A 13 -11.63 -4.54 -3.36
C LYS A 13 -11.85 -3.64 -4.58
N GLU A 14 -12.52 -2.49 -4.39
CA GLU A 14 -12.77 -1.52 -5.46
C GLU A 14 -11.48 -1.16 -6.20
N ARG A 15 -10.41 -0.86 -5.45
CA ARG A 15 -9.10 -0.54 -6.01
C ARG A 15 -8.54 -1.63 -6.91
N ILE A 16 -8.57 -2.89 -6.47
CA ILE A 16 -7.93 -3.97 -7.22
C ILE A 16 -8.75 -4.38 -8.45
N TYR A 17 -10.05 -4.09 -8.51
CA TYR A 17 -10.92 -4.38 -9.64
C TYR A 17 -11.02 -3.22 -10.64
N ASP A 18 -11.25 -2.00 -10.14
CA ASP A 18 -11.61 -0.82 -10.94
C ASP A 18 -10.50 0.26 -10.98
N GLY A 19 -9.46 0.13 -10.16
CA GLY A 19 -8.38 1.11 -10.07
C GLY A 19 -7.52 1.19 -11.35
N SER A 20 -7.31 2.41 -11.85
CA SER A 20 -6.45 2.66 -13.03
C SER A 20 -4.98 2.96 -12.67
N ASN A 21 -4.69 3.26 -11.40
CA ASN A 21 -3.37 3.60 -10.89
C ASN A 21 -2.75 2.48 -10.03
N ILE A 22 -2.97 1.23 -10.39
CA ILE A 22 -2.41 0.04 -9.73
C ILE A 22 -1.57 -0.79 -10.71
N ASP A 23 -0.49 -1.40 -10.22
CA ASP A 23 0.24 -2.40 -11.00
C ASP A 23 -0.66 -3.61 -11.32
N ALA A 24 -0.82 -3.94 -12.60
CA ALA A 24 -1.74 -4.99 -13.04
C ALA A 24 -1.35 -6.38 -12.49
N GLY A 25 -0.05 -6.63 -12.29
CA GLY A 25 0.45 -7.85 -11.68
C GLY A 25 0.04 -7.96 -10.21
N PHE A 26 0.20 -6.88 -9.47
CA PHE A 26 -0.21 -6.77 -8.07
C PHE A 26 -1.72 -6.86 -7.89
N ALA A 27 -2.51 -6.17 -8.73
CA ALA A 27 -3.97 -6.27 -8.72
C ALA A 27 -4.41 -7.74 -8.92
N ARG A 28 -3.88 -8.42 -9.95
CA ARG A 28 -4.17 -9.84 -10.20
C ARG A 28 -3.79 -10.73 -9.01
N MET A 29 -2.65 -10.48 -8.37
CA MET A 29 -2.23 -11.21 -7.17
C MET A 29 -3.24 -11.04 -6.03
N ARG A 30 -3.74 -9.82 -5.81
CA ARG A 30 -4.71 -9.54 -4.74
C ARG A 30 -6.08 -10.17 -5.00
N ARG A 31 -6.55 -10.14 -6.25
CA ARG A 31 -7.83 -10.77 -6.66
C ARG A 31 -7.85 -12.27 -6.37
N GLY A 32 -6.70 -12.94 -6.37
CA GLY A 32 -6.62 -14.37 -6.02
C GLY A 32 -7.11 -14.74 -4.62
N HIS A 33 -7.17 -13.77 -3.69
CA HIS A 33 -7.68 -13.96 -2.33
C HIS A 33 -8.72 -12.91 -1.93
N CYS A 34 -9.22 -12.12 -2.87
CA CYS A 34 -10.22 -11.08 -2.64
C CYS A 34 -11.22 -11.14 -3.80
N PRO A 35 -12.29 -11.95 -3.67
CA PRO A 35 -13.31 -12.11 -4.70
C PRO A 35 -14.00 -10.79 -5.04
N GLU A 36 -14.53 -10.71 -6.26
CA GLU A 36 -15.29 -9.53 -6.73
C GLU A 36 -16.65 -9.46 -6.05
N GLU A 37 -17.36 -10.59 -6.02
CA GLU A 37 -18.64 -10.70 -5.35
C GLU A 37 -18.51 -10.48 -3.83
N ASP A 38 -19.49 -9.80 -3.25
CA ASP A 38 -19.58 -9.62 -1.81
C ASP A 38 -19.89 -10.93 -1.08
N GLY A 39 -19.38 -11.08 0.14
CA GLY A 39 -19.60 -12.28 0.96
C GLY A 39 -18.41 -12.65 1.84
N ASP A 40 -18.25 -13.93 2.13
CA ASP A 40 -17.24 -14.43 3.09
C ASP A 40 -15.80 -13.99 2.74
N GLY A 41 -15.52 -13.80 1.45
CA GLY A 41 -14.22 -13.34 0.93
C GLY A 41 -13.85 -11.91 1.34
N ASP A 42 -14.82 -11.08 1.76
CA ASP A 42 -14.60 -9.69 2.17
C ASP A 42 -13.74 -9.56 3.43
N SER A 43 -13.77 -10.60 4.26
CA SER A 43 -12.99 -10.70 5.49
C SER A 43 -11.53 -11.12 5.27
N ASN A 44 -11.17 -11.57 4.06
CA ASN A 44 -9.83 -12.02 3.75
C ASN A 44 -8.81 -10.90 3.95
N LEU A 45 -7.65 -11.25 4.51
CA LEU A 45 -6.62 -10.29 4.86
C LEU A 45 -5.53 -10.24 3.80
N ALA A 46 -5.06 -9.03 3.50
CA ALA A 46 -3.86 -8.78 2.73
C ALA A 46 -2.90 -7.88 3.52
N PRO A 47 -1.58 -8.12 3.45
CA PRO A 47 -0.61 -7.23 4.06
C PRO A 47 -0.60 -5.85 3.40
N LEU A 48 -0.52 -4.80 4.22
CA LEU A 48 -0.40 -3.41 3.78
C LEU A 48 0.95 -3.15 3.09
N ASP A 49 2.02 -3.81 3.56
CA ASP A 49 3.32 -3.86 2.89
C ASP A 49 3.54 -5.23 2.24
N LEU A 50 3.66 -5.23 0.91
CA LEU A 50 3.88 -6.45 0.13
C LEU A 50 5.22 -7.14 0.43
N VAL A 51 6.27 -6.37 0.73
CA VAL A 51 7.65 -6.86 0.77
C VAL A 51 8.03 -7.27 2.19
N THR A 52 7.63 -6.49 3.19
CA THR A 52 8.04 -6.65 4.59
C THR A 52 6.84 -6.48 5.55
N PRO A 53 5.82 -7.35 5.49
CA PRO A 53 4.53 -7.16 6.16
C PRO A 53 4.59 -7.05 7.71
N THR A 54 5.68 -7.50 8.31
CA THR A 54 5.89 -7.54 9.76
C THR A 54 7.10 -6.74 10.23
N SER A 55 7.78 -6.03 9.32
CA SER A 55 8.94 -5.19 9.65
C SER A 55 8.60 -3.73 9.41
N PHE A 56 8.87 -2.89 10.42
CA PHE A 56 8.68 -1.46 10.28
C PHE A 56 9.85 -0.87 9.50
N ASP A 57 9.66 -0.57 8.21
CA ASP A 57 10.70 -0.02 7.35
C ASP A 57 10.13 0.87 6.23
N GLN A 58 10.98 1.26 5.27
CA GLN A 58 10.59 2.18 4.20
C GLN A 58 9.98 1.49 2.97
N ASN A 59 9.83 0.16 2.98
CA ASN A 59 9.36 -0.57 1.79
C ASN A 59 7.93 -0.18 1.41
N TYR A 60 7.11 0.24 2.37
CA TYR A 60 5.84 0.93 2.10
C TYR A 60 5.97 1.97 0.99
N PHE A 61 6.92 2.91 1.10
CA PHE A 61 7.13 3.96 0.11
C PHE A 61 7.67 3.42 -1.22
N LYS A 62 8.49 2.36 -1.20
CA LYS A 62 8.94 1.68 -2.43
C LYS A 62 7.79 0.99 -3.16
N ASN A 63 6.79 0.49 -2.43
CA ASN A 63 5.58 -0.09 -3.02
C ASN A 63 4.77 0.99 -3.74
N LEU A 64 4.63 2.18 -3.15
CA LEU A 64 3.89 3.29 -3.77
C LEU A 64 4.49 3.71 -5.12
N ILE A 65 5.83 3.80 -5.21
CA ILE A 65 6.54 4.11 -6.46
C ILE A 65 6.27 3.08 -7.54
N GLN A 66 6.13 1.81 -7.15
CA GLN A 66 5.80 0.70 -8.06
C GLN A 66 4.31 0.56 -8.34
N ARG A 67 3.47 1.49 -7.87
CA ARG A 67 1.99 1.42 -7.95
C ARG A 67 1.41 0.18 -7.24
N LYS A 68 2.07 -0.26 -6.17
CA LYS A 68 1.70 -1.42 -5.35
C LYS A 68 1.18 -1.02 -3.95
N GLY A 69 0.70 0.21 -3.78
CA GLY A 69 -0.06 0.58 -2.58
C GLY A 69 -1.37 -0.20 -2.52
N LEU A 70 -1.67 -0.80 -1.35
CA LEU A 70 -2.83 -1.68 -1.19
C LEU A 70 -4.14 -0.88 -1.18
N LEU A 71 -4.20 0.20 -0.42
CA LEU A 71 -5.39 1.05 -0.31
C LEU A 71 -5.33 2.20 -1.32
N ASP A 72 -6.48 2.75 -1.70
CA ASP A 72 -6.51 3.97 -2.51
C ASP A 72 -5.85 5.14 -1.78
N SER A 73 -6.09 5.26 -0.46
CA SER A 73 -5.43 6.26 0.38
C SER A 73 -3.91 6.16 0.38
N ASP A 74 -3.37 4.95 0.20
CA ASP A 74 -1.92 4.77 0.07
C ASP A 74 -1.43 5.31 -1.27
N GLN A 75 -2.11 4.96 -2.36
CA GLN A 75 -1.65 5.33 -3.69
C GLN A 75 -1.86 6.82 -4.01
N VAL A 76 -2.80 7.50 -3.34
CA VAL A 76 -2.96 8.96 -3.44
C VAL A 76 -1.68 9.71 -3.04
N LEU A 77 -0.84 9.14 -2.17
CA LEU A 77 0.43 9.76 -1.77
C LEU A 77 1.46 9.81 -2.91
N PHE A 78 1.31 8.99 -3.96
CA PHE A 78 2.22 8.95 -5.10
C PHE A 78 1.46 8.79 -6.42
N GLY A 79 1.21 9.92 -7.08
CA GLY A 79 0.33 10.00 -8.25
C GLY A 79 0.43 11.30 -9.06
N GLY A 80 1.52 12.06 -8.91
CA GLY A 80 1.71 13.38 -9.51
C GLY A 80 1.32 14.54 -8.58
N GLY A 81 1.22 14.28 -7.27
CA GLY A 81 0.80 15.26 -6.27
C GLY A 81 1.97 15.92 -5.52
N SER A 82 1.64 16.79 -4.57
CA SER A 82 2.64 17.49 -3.73
C SER A 82 3.40 16.56 -2.77
N THR A 83 2.88 15.35 -2.51
CA THR A 83 3.49 14.35 -1.62
C THR A 83 4.54 13.49 -2.33
N ASP A 84 4.56 13.45 -3.66
CA ASP A 84 5.46 12.61 -4.45
C ASP A 84 6.95 12.79 -4.06
N PRO A 85 7.49 14.02 -3.88
CA PRO A 85 8.90 14.19 -3.49
C PRO A 85 9.23 13.54 -2.14
N LEU A 86 8.29 13.59 -1.18
CA LEU A 86 8.49 13.01 0.14
C LEU A 86 8.47 11.48 0.08
N VAL A 87 7.56 10.90 -0.70
CA VAL A 87 7.54 9.44 -0.96
C VAL A 87 8.86 8.99 -1.59
N VAL A 88 9.37 9.74 -2.57
CA VAL A 88 10.68 9.46 -3.20
C VAL A 88 11.81 9.56 -2.18
N ALA A 89 11.80 10.57 -1.30
CA ALA A 89 12.81 10.73 -0.26
C ALA A 89 12.81 9.55 0.72
N TYR A 90 11.65 9.20 1.29
CA TYR A 90 11.52 8.09 2.23
C TYR A 90 11.85 6.74 1.59
N SER A 91 11.49 6.52 0.33
CA SER A 91 11.83 5.28 -0.39
C SER A 91 13.34 5.05 -0.56
N LYS A 92 14.15 6.10 -0.44
CA LYS A 92 15.61 6.09 -0.62
C LYS A 92 16.37 6.25 0.69
N ASN A 93 15.77 6.84 1.72
CA ASN A 93 16.45 7.18 2.97
C ASN A 93 15.68 6.72 4.21
N ARG A 94 16.14 5.61 4.79
CA ARG A 94 15.50 4.98 5.95
C ARG A 94 15.60 5.83 7.20
N ALA A 95 16.75 6.48 7.39
CA ALA A 95 17.00 7.30 8.57
C ALA A 95 16.07 8.52 8.59
N LEU A 96 15.86 9.14 7.42
CA LEU A 96 14.92 10.26 7.28
C LEU A 96 13.49 9.83 7.61
N PHE A 97 13.01 8.71 7.03
CA PHE A 97 11.70 8.17 7.37
C PHE A 97 11.54 7.91 8.87
N TYR A 98 12.52 7.25 9.51
CA TYR A 98 12.43 6.91 10.92
C TYR A 98 12.45 8.15 11.83
N ALA A 99 13.28 9.15 11.50
CA ALA A 99 13.35 10.39 12.26
C ALA A 99 12.02 11.16 12.19
N ASP A 100 11.48 11.35 10.99
CA ASP A 100 10.22 12.07 10.79
C ASP A 100 9.03 11.30 11.37
N PHE A 101 9.03 9.97 11.25
CA PHE A 101 8.02 9.14 11.88
C PHE A 101 8.03 9.29 13.40
N ALA A 102 9.21 9.25 14.03
CA ALA A 102 9.34 9.43 15.47
C ALA A 102 8.91 10.84 15.94
N ALA A 103 9.12 11.86 15.11
CA ALA A 103 8.70 13.23 15.42
C ALA A 103 7.19 13.47 15.26
N ALA A 104 6.52 12.69 14.41
CA ALA A 104 5.09 12.84 14.11
C ALA A 104 4.16 12.02 15.03
N MET A 105 4.71 11.09 15.81
CA MET A 105 3.99 10.25 16.76
C MET A 105 3.88 10.90 18.14
#